data_AF-W9QMV5-F1
#
_entry.id   AF-W9QMV5-F1
#
_cell.length_a   1.000
_cell.length_b   1.000
_cell.length_c   1.000
_cell.angle_alpha   90.00
_cell.angle_beta   90.00
_cell.angle_gamma   90.00
#
_symmetry.space_group_name_H-M   'P 1'
#
loop_
_entity.id
_entity.type
_entity.pdbx_description
1 polymer ?
#
loop_
_entity_poly.entity_id
_entity_poly.type
_entity_poly.pdbx_seq_one_letter_code
_entity_poly.pdbx_strand_id
1 'polypeptide(L)'
;MSKFEYPRLSRTEIVNVLADYEIVSISERDLLKPTHEFVSELYTRILIYLDFLHEEDHGQVEFDALAQFENPELHMDSVRILKLYNRIKEVVASLECPKRFTLKDVIKPDIDRTEFFLSALLNFCLHKSTKMELLSPMVNELTLIEEQRKKWEFKISELNAVIANHIEAREWELPLVQEVDVKVKELHQTIANLNNHQASLRNTLRKLKEKNGEMDEKISNAEFALVQSVQENANLRSKIVQSPEKLQRALEDKRSVREEATNAERLAMQTFQEKTAISEVYTKVSKKMTKHLAQMQAIQEQVNSAKSVDKDYKALKTKVSDLVVLDKSLDAKLLEWQRREEQLEETVKQSEKERDVRCEKALKEYNRVEMEMELRRRDLEARQKNVEAVVAEVEAINVKTKSVNEAGAAKQQELLTKGEEIVKEFHEYKNSIRNAVPTTDFELKQLIRLHTRRFICMHLIFGMVDSYRFDVLFRVVFLNKKKEQKCVLLAIR
;
A
#
# COMPACT_ATOMS: atom_id res chain seq x y z
N MET A 1 -39.27 38.91 -12.15
CA MET A 1 -38.09 38.37 -12.85
C MET A 1 -36.91 39.30 -12.58
N SER A 2 -36.08 38.97 -11.59
CA SER A 2 -34.84 39.71 -11.34
C SER A 2 -33.98 39.62 -12.61
N LYS A 3 -33.57 40.75 -13.19
CA LYS A 3 -32.59 40.76 -14.27
C LYS A 3 -31.27 40.30 -13.65
N PHE A 4 -30.81 39.10 -14.00
CA PHE A 4 -29.48 38.64 -13.60
C PHE A 4 -28.45 39.58 -14.20
N GLU A 5 -27.81 40.38 -13.36
CA GLU A 5 -26.67 41.19 -13.75
C GLU A 5 -25.41 40.34 -13.66
N TYR A 6 -24.66 40.28 -14.76
CA TYR A 6 -23.41 39.53 -14.79
C TYR A 6 -22.40 40.16 -13.82
N PRO A 7 -21.60 39.37 -13.08
CA PRO A 7 -20.72 39.88 -12.04
C PRO A 7 -19.83 41.01 -12.53
N ARG A 8 -19.85 42.13 -11.81
CA ARG A 8 -18.93 43.26 -11.99
C ARG A 8 -18.24 43.55 -10.67
N LEU A 9 -16.94 43.33 -10.65
CA LEU A 9 -16.08 43.70 -9.54
C LEU A 9 -15.66 45.16 -9.72
N SER A 10 -15.65 45.90 -8.63
CA SER A 10 -15.00 47.22 -8.56
C SER A 10 -13.50 47.08 -8.75
N ARG A 11 -12.81 48.15 -9.15
CA ARG A 11 -11.35 48.15 -9.33
C ARG A 11 -10.62 47.70 -8.06
N THR A 12 -11.09 48.15 -6.90
CA THR A 12 -10.55 47.75 -5.60
C THR A 12 -10.69 46.25 -5.38
N GLU A 13 -11.85 45.66 -5.68
CA GLU A 13 -12.06 44.22 -5.58
C GLU A 13 -11.19 43.44 -6.56
N ILE A 14 -11.04 43.91 -7.81
CA ILE A 14 -10.15 43.29 -8.80
C ILE A 14 -8.71 43.26 -8.28
N VAL A 15 -8.21 44.38 -7.76
CA VAL A 15 -6.85 44.48 -7.20
C VAL A 15 -6.68 43.54 -6.01
N ASN A 16 -7.64 43.54 -5.09
CA ASN A 16 -7.57 42.70 -3.89
C ASN A 16 -7.58 41.21 -4.26
N VAL A 17 -8.49 40.77 -5.14
CA VAL A 17 -8.57 39.37 -5.56
C VAL A 17 -7.28 38.90 -6.24
N LEU A 18 -6.68 39.75 -7.10
CA LEU A 18 -5.42 39.42 -7.76
C LEU A 18 -4.25 39.30 -6.77
N ALA A 19 -4.25 40.12 -5.71
CA ALA A 19 -3.27 40.06 -4.65
C ALA A 19 -3.47 38.85 -3.72
N ASP A 20 -4.72 38.59 -3.31
CA ASP A 20 -5.10 37.51 -2.39
C ASP A 20 -4.77 36.13 -2.96
N TYR A 21 -4.90 35.96 -4.29
CA TYR A 21 -4.52 34.73 -5.00
C TYR A 21 -3.09 34.74 -5.54
N GLU A 22 -2.29 35.74 -5.19
CA GLU A 22 -0.88 35.89 -5.61
C GLU A 22 -0.68 35.83 -7.14
N ILE A 23 -1.71 36.20 -7.92
CA ILE A 23 -1.68 36.15 -9.39
C ILE A 23 -0.79 37.27 -9.92
N VAL A 24 -1.04 38.51 -9.50
CA VAL A 24 -0.23 39.68 -9.85
C VAL A 24 -0.50 40.85 -8.91
N SER A 25 0.55 41.59 -8.57
CA SER A 25 0.44 42.82 -7.77
C SER A 25 0.26 44.02 -8.69
N ILE A 26 -0.95 44.62 -8.69
CA ILE A 26 -1.30 45.79 -9.48
C ILE A 26 -1.95 46.87 -8.62
N SER A 27 -2.01 48.11 -9.12
CA SER A 27 -2.75 49.21 -8.48
C SER A 27 -4.01 49.58 -9.27
N GLU A 28 -4.97 50.25 -8.62
CA GLU A 28 -6.17 50.74 -9.33
C GLU A 28 -5.85 51.73 -10.46
N ARG A 29 -4.69 52.40 -10.39
CA ARG A 29 -4.23 53.35 -11.42
C ARG A 29 -3.86 52.64 -12.72
N ASP A 30 -3.41 51.40 -12.65
CA ASP A 30 -3.04 50.61 -13.82
C ASP A 30 -4.28 50.19 -14.63
N LEU A 31 -5.42 50.02 -13.95
CA LEU A 31 -6.72 49.73 -14.57
C LEU A 31 -7.39 50.95 -15.19
N LEU A 32 -7.02 52.17 -14.78
CA LEU A 32 -7.57 53.43 -15.33
C LEU A 32 -7.09 53.72 -16.76
N LYS A 33 -5.95 53.15 -17.15
CA LYS A 33 -5.39 53.35 -18.49
C LYS A 33 -4.65 52.07 -18.93
N PRO A 34 -5.39 51.00 -19.24
CA PRO A 34 -4.78 49.73 -19.58
C PRO A 34 -3.93 49.87 -20.84
N THR A 35 -2.66 49.50 -20.78
CA THR A 35 -1.81 49.35 -21.96
C THR A 35 -1.94 47.93 -22.51
N HIS A 36 -1.59 47.73 -23.78
CA HIS A 36 -1.69 46.42 -24.41
C HIS A 36 -0.73 45.41 -23.76
N GLU A 37 0.46 45.84 -23.37
CA GLU A 37 1.45 45.03 -22.66
C GLU A 37 0.92 44.61 -21.29
N PHE A 38 0.36 45.56 -20.54
CA PHE A 38 -0.21 45.32 -19.21
C PHE A 38 -1.36 44.30 -19.26
N VAL A 39 -2.31 44.50 -20.17
CA VAL A 39 -3.48 43.61 -20.30
C VAL A 39 -3.09 42.22 -20.79
N SER A 40 -2.10 42.12 -21.69
CA SER A 40 -1.60 40.83 -22.18
C SER A 40 -0.93 40.03 -21.06
N GLU A 41 -0.12 40.68 -20.23
CA GLU A 41 0.51 40.06 -19.06
C GLU A 41 -0.52 39.67 -18.00
N LEU A 42 -1.48 40.56 -17.72
CA LEU A 42 -2.52 40.31 -16.73
C LEU A 42 -3.38 39.08 -17.11
N TYR A 43 -3.87 39.02 -18.35
CA TYR A 43 -4.64 37.86 -18.79
C TYR A 43 -3.80 36.58 -18.85
N THR A 44 -2.54 36.69 -19.25
CA THR A 44 -1.60 35.55 -19.22
C THR A 44 -1.56 34.94 -17.82
N ARG A 45 -1.28 35.75 -16.80
CA ARG A 45 -1.14 35.25 -15.42
C ARG A 45 -2.43 34.65 -14.88
N ILE A 46 -3.56 35.27 -15.20
CA ILE A 46 -4.87 34.72 -14.83
C ILE A 46 -5.11 33.36 -15.50
N LEU A 47 -4.77 33.21 -16.78
CA LEU A 47 -4.93 31.93 -17.49
C LEU A 47 -3.99 30.86 -16.95
N ILE A 48 -2.77 31.22 -16.54
CA ILE A 48 -1.82 30.31 -15.89
C ILE A 48 -2.37 29.83 -14.57
N TYR A 49 -2.82 30.76 -13.71
CA TYR A 49 -3.44 30.43 -12.42
C TYR A 49 -4.68 29.51 -12.58
N LEU A 50 -5.45 29.70 -13.65
CA LEU A 50 -6.62 28.88 -13.93
C LEU A 50 -6.29 27.53 -14.59
N ASP A 51 -5.02 27.22 -14.85
CA ASP A 51 -4.55 26.04 -15.59
C ASP A 51 -5.06 25.97 -17.04
N PHE A 52 -5.42 27.12 -17.62
CA PHE A 52 -5.79 27.21 -19.04
C PHE A 52 -4.58 27.46 -19.95
N LEU A 53 -3.44 27.86 -19.40
CA LEU A 53 -2.19 28.08 -20.12
C LEU A 53 -1.03 27.61 -19.24
N HIS A 54 -0.10 26.80 -19.77
CA HIS A 54 1.10 26.43 -19.01
C HIS A 54 2.16 27.53 -19.12
N GLU A 55 2.97 27.73 -18.08
CA GLU A 55 4.10 28.69 -18.11
C GLU A 55 5.08 28.38 -19.25
N GLU A 56 5.32 27.09 -19.53
CA GLU A 56 6.19 26.64 -20.62
C GLU A 56 5.61 26.90 -22.02
N ASP A 57 4.28 26.94 -22.14
CA ASP A 57 3.58 27.24 -23.39
C ASP A 57 3.55 28.75 -23.70
N HIS A 58 3.91 29.60 -22.73
CA HIS A 58 3.95 31.04 -22.90
C HIS A 58 5.20 31.44 -23.69
N GLY A 59 4.99 32.02 -24.88
CA GLY A 59 6.07 32.41 -25.78
C GLY A 59 6.59 31.30 -26.70
N GLN A 60 6.27 30.02 -26.43
CA GLN A 60 6.49 28.93 -27.38
C GLN A 60 5.49 29.05 -28.54
N VAL A 61 6.03 29.35 -29.71
CA VAL A 61 5.30 29.28 -30.96
C VAL A 61 5.60 27.91 -31.58
N GLU A 62 4.56 27.17 -31.93
CA GLU A 62 4.67 25.86 -32.55
C GLU A 62 5.48 26.00 -33.86
N PHE A 63 6.70 25.46 -33.88
CA PHE A 63 7.66 25.65 -34.97
C PHE A 63 7.09 25.21 -36.33
N ASP A 64 6.24 24.19 -36.33
CA ASP A 64 5.57 23.65 -37.52
C ASP A 64 4.55 24.63 -38.13
N ALA A 65 3.93 25.48 -37.30
CA ALA A 65 3.01 26.52 -37.76
C ALA A 65 3.77 27.76 -38.27
N LEU A 66 4.94 28.06 -37.69
CA LEU A 66 5.81 29.16 -38.12
C LEU A 66 6.54 28.88 -39.43
N ALA A 67 6.89 27.62 -39.71
CA ALA A 67 7.55 27.21 -40.95
C ALA A 67 6.71 27.51 -42.22
N GLN A 68 5.41 27.80 -42.08
CA GLN A 68 4.50 28.13 -43.18
C GLN A 68 4.52 29.62 -43.54
N PHE A 69 5.14 30.48 -42.73
CA PHE A 69 5.25 31.92 -42.99
C PHE A 69 6.57 32.27 -43.65
N GLU A 70 6.54 33.20 -44.62
CA GLU A 70 7.75 33.85 -45.12
C GLU A 70 8.28 34.81 -44.04
N ASN A 71 9.51 34.59 -43.55
CA ASN A 71 10.16 35.34 -42.45
C ASN A 71 9.46 35.16 -41.09
N PRO A 72 9.49 33.94 -40.50
CA PRO A 72 8.80 33.61 -39.25
C PRO A 72 9.14 34.52 -38.07
N GLU A 73 10.36 35.05 -38.02
CA GLU A 73 10.85 35.97 -36.99
C GLU A 73 10.03 37.26 -36.90
N LEU A 74 9.47 37.75 -38.02
CA LEU A 74 8.66 38.96 -38.05
C LEU A 74 7.25 38.75 -37.50
N HIS A 75 6.83 37.48 -37.38
CA HIS A 75 5.47 37.12 -36.98
C HIS A 75 5.36 36.64 -35.52
N MET A 76 6.47 36.50 -34.80
CA MET A 76 6.48 35.97 -33.43
C MET A 76 5.51 36.69 -32.49
N ASP A 77 5.52 38.03 -32.48
CA ASP A 77 4.64 38.80 -31.59
C ASP A 77 3.17 38.71 -32.00
N SER A 78 2.88 38.69 -33.30
CA SER A 78 1.52 38.51 -33.82
C SER A 78 0.94 37.15 -33.43
N VAL A 79 1.75 36.09 -33.54
CA VAL A 79 1.33 34.74 -33.18
C VAL A 79 1.11 34.61 -31.68
N ARG A 80 1.99 35.18 -30.84
CA ARG A 80 1.80 35.21 -29.38
C ARG A 80 0.49 35.89 -28.98
N ILE A 81 0.21 37.07 -29.55
CA ILE A 81 -1.03 37.81 -29.28
C ILE A 81 -2.26 37.04 -29.74
N LEU A 82 -2.22 36.40 -30.92
CA LEU A 82 -3.34 35.60 -31.43
C LEU A 82 -3.58 34.34 -30.59
N LYS A 83 -2.51 33.66 -30.14
CA LYS A 83 -2.58 32.52 -29.23
C LYS A 83 -3.28 32.92 -27.93
N LEU A 84 -2.84 34.02 -27.32
CA LEU A 84 -3.45 34.57 -26.11
C LEU A 84 -4.93 34.95 -26.34
N TYR A 85 -5.23 35.70 -27.40
CA TYR A 85 -6.60 36.09 -27.74
C TYR A 85 -7.52 34.88 -27.94
N ASN A 86 -7.10 33.89 -28.71
CA ASN A 86 -7.89 32.69 -28.97
C ASN A 86 -8.17 31.95 -27.66
N ARG A 87 -7.16 31.85 -26.78
CA ARG A 87 -7.32 31.17 -25.50
C ARG A 87 -8.27 31.89 -24.56
N ILE A 88 -8.14 33.21 -24.41
CA ILE A 88 -9.08 33.99 -23.59
C ILE A 88 -10.49 33.90 -24.17
N LYS A 89 -10.64 33.98 -25.50
CA LYS A 89 -11.93 33.86 -26.17
C LYS A 89 -12.62 32.53 -25.88
N GLU A 90 -11.89 31.42 -25.92
CA GLU A 90 -12.40 30.09 -25.55
C GLU A 90 -12.86 30.07 -24.09
N VAL A 91 -12.00 30.50 -23.16
CA VAL A 91 -12.32 30.51 -21.72
C VAL A 91 -13.54 31.39 -21.44
N VAL A 92 -13.57 32.62 -21.96
CA VAL A 92 -14.69 33.55 -21.77
C VAL A 92 -15.99 33.01 -22.38
N ALA A 93 -15.92 32.27 -23.49
CA ALA A 93 -17.08 31.60 -24.06
C ALA A 93 -17.58 30.46 -23.16
N SER A 94 -16.68 29.68 -22.56
CA SER A 94 -17.02 28.63 -21.59
C SER A 94 -17.63 29.17 -20.30
N LEU A 95 -17.36 30.42 -19.93
CA LEU A 95 -17.99 31.12 -18.79
C LEU A 95 -19.37 31.71 -19.11
N GLU A 96 -19.92 31.40 -20.29
CA GLU A 96 -21.20 31.93 -20.78
C GLU A 96 -21.30 33.47 -20.70
N CYS A 97 -20.18 34.15 -20.91
CA CYS A 97 -20.11 35.60 -20.78
C CYS A 97 -20.98 36.29 -21.85
N PRO A 98 -21.86 37.22 -21.47
CA PRO A 98 -22.82 37.83 -22.40
C PRO A 98 -22.17 38.76 -23.43
N LYS A 99 -20.93 39.23 -23.17
CA LYS A 99 -20.15 40.02 -24.11
C LYS A 99 -19.15 39.14 -24.85
N ARG A 100 -19.04 39.33 -26.16
CA ARG A 100 -18.02 38.67 -26.97
C ARG A 100 -16.65 39.32 -26.76
N PHE A 101 -15.66 38.49 -26.45
CA PHE A 101 -14.25 38.87 -26.44
C PHE A 101 -13.73 39.01 -27.87
N THR A 102 -12.98 40.07 -28.15
CA THR A 102 -12.49 40.43 -29.48
C THR A 102 -11.01 40.78 -29.42
N LEU A 103 -10.31 40.71 -30.56
CA LEU A 103 -8.88 41.03 -30.61
C LEU A 103 -8.56 42.47 -30.15
N LYS A 104 -9.52 43.40 -30.28
CA LYS A 104 -9.39 44.77 -29.77
C LYS A 104 -9.22 44.81 -28.26
N ASP A 105 -9.78 43.85 -27.52
CA ASP A 105 -9.69 43.79 -26.06
C ASP A 105 -8.29 43.48 -25.55
N VAL A 106 -7.39 43.02 -26.45
CA VAL A 106 -5.98 42.77 -26.16
C VAL A 106 -5.10 43.87 -26.76
N ILE A 107 -5.28 44.19 -28.04
CA ILE A 107 -4.40 45.14 -28.77
C ILE A 107 -4.70 46.61 -28.43
N LYS A 108 -5.97 46.94 -28.19
CA LYS A 108 -6.40 48.30 -27.87
C LYS A 108 -7.44 48.26 -26.74
N PRO A 109 -7.00 47.89 -25.52
CA PRO A 109 -7.91 47.66 -24.42
C PRO A 109 -8.70 48.92 -24.06
N ASP A 110 -9.99 48.72 -23.80
CA ASP A 110 -10.92 49.74 -23.34
C ASP A 110 -11.20 49.50 -21.85
N ILE A 111 -11.26 50.58 -21.06
CA ILE A 111 -11.34 50.50 -19.59
C ILE A 111 -12.55 49.66 -19.15
N ASP A 112 -13.74 50.01 -19.64
CA ASP A 112 -15.00 49.37 -19.23
C ASP A 112 -15.07 47.91 -19.68
N ARG A 113 -14.46 47.58 -20.83
CA ARG A 113 -14.43 46.21 -21.36
C ARG A 113 -13.41 45.36 -20.63
N THR A 114 -12.21 45.88 -20.34
CA THR A 114 -11.18 45.19 -19.58
C THR A 114 -11.67 44.87 -18.17
N GLU A 115 -12.27 45.83 -17.47
CA GLU A 115 -12.86 45.57 -16.15
C GLU A 115 -13.96 44.51 -16.18
N PHE A 116 -14.79 44.52 -17.23
CA PHE A 116 -15.86 43.55 -17.39
C PHE A 116 -15.33 42.11 -17.59
N PHE A 117 -14.33 41.92 -18.45
CA PHE A 117 -13.75 40.60 -18.68
C PHE A 117 -12.89 40.12 -17.51
N LEU A 118 -12.17 41.02 -16.85
CA LEU A 118 -11.47 40.70 -15.60
C LEU A 118 -12.47 40.26 -14.52
N SER A 119 -13.58 40.97 -14.37
CA SER A 119 -14.64 40.57 -13.43
C SER A 119 -15.17 39.17 -13.72
N ALA A 120 -15.36 38.83 -15.00
CA ALA A 120 -15.79 37.50 -15.42
C ALA A 120 -14.79 36.41 -15.02
N LEU A 121 -13.52 36.60 -15.36
CA LEU A 121 -12.45 35.64 -15.09
C LEU A 121 -12.18 35.50 -13.60
N LEU A 122 -12.12 36.61 -12.86
CA LEU A 122 -11.85 36.60 -11.42
C LEU A 122 -13.03 36.06 -10.61
N ASN A 123 -14.26 36.30 -11.04
CA ASN A 123 -15.41 35.64 -10.44
C ASN A 123 -15.32 34.11 -10.60
N PHE A 124 -14.81 33.63 -11.74
CA PHE A 124 -14.51 32.21 -11.90
C PHE A 124 -13.34 31.76 -10.99
N CYS A 125 -12.27 32.55 -10.82
CA CYS A 125 -11.22 32.25 -9.84
C CYS A 125 -11.78 32.05 -8.43
N LEU A 126 -12.62 32.99 -7.95
CA LEU A 126 -13.28 32.91 -6.65
C LEU A 126 -14.15 31.64 -6.53
N HIS A 127 -14.88 31.31 -7.59
CA HIS A 127 -15.68 30.08 -7.65
C HIS A 127 -14.80 28.82 -7.60
N LYS A 128 -13.74 28.75 -8.42
CA LYS A 128 -12.78 27.63 -8.45
C LYS A 128 -12.21 27.43 -7.05
N SER A 129 -11.70 28.48 -6.40
CA SER A 129 -11.12 28.41 -5.06
C SER A 129 -12.12 27.91 -4.02
N THR A 130 -13.35 28.43 -4.01
CA THR A 130 -14.41 27.97 -3.09
C THR A 130 -14.73 26.50 -3.30
N LYS A 131 -14.79 26.03 -4.56
CA LYS A 131 -15.04 24.62 -4.88
C LYS A 131 -13.84 23.73 -4.53
N MET A 132 -12.62 24.19 -4.76
CA MET A 132 -11.41 23.47 -4.39
C MET A 132 -11.29 23.28 -2.88
N GLU A 133 -11.70 24.27 -2.08
CA GLU A 133 -11.75 24.13 -0.62
C GLU A 133 -12.73 23.02 -0.19
N LEU A 134 -13.92 22.98 -0.80
CA LEU A 134 -14.89 21.89 -0.56
C LEU A 134 -14.36 20.51 -0.98
N LEU A 135 -13.53 20.45 -2.02
CA LEU A 135 -12.91 19.22 -2.52
C LEU A 135 -11.61 18.86 -1.79
N SER A 136 -11.06 19.76 -0.97
CA SER A 136 -9.79 19.56 -0.25
C SER A 136 -9.73 18.24 0.53
N PRO A 137 -10.78 17.79 1.25
CA PRO A 137 -10.75 16.50 1.94
C PRO A 137 -10.55 15.31 0.99
N MET A 138 -11.19 15.33 -0.20
CA MET A 138 -11.02 14.27 -1.20
C MET A 138 -9.62 14.30 -1.81
N VAL A 139 -9.07 15.49 -2.08
CA VAL A 139 -7.69 15.64 -2.57
C VAL A 139 -6.69 15.11 -1.54
N ASN A 140 -6.91 15.38 -0.25
CA ASN A 140 -6.09 14.87 0.85
C ASN A 140 -6.20 13.34 0.99
N GLU A 141 -7.38 12.77 0.79
CA GLU A 141 -7.57 11.31 0.76
C GLU A 141 -6.85 10.67 -0.43
N LEU A 142 -6.97 11.27 -1.63
CA LEU A 142 -6.28 10.78 -2.83
C LEU A 142 -4.75 10.83 -2.68
N THR A 143 -4.20 11.90 -2.10
CA THR A 143 -2.76 12.00 -1.84
C THR A 143 -2.30 10.95 -0.82
N LEU A 144 -3.07 10.70 0.25
CA LEU A 144 -2.78 9.62 1.19
C LEU A 144 -2.80 8.24 0.54
N ILE A 145 -3.80 7.96 -0.31
CA ILE A 145 -3.90 6.69 -1.06
C ILE A 145 -2.68 6.53 -1.99
N GLU A 146 -2.27 7.59 -2.68
CA GLU A 146 -1.09 7.55 -3.56
C GLU A 146 0.21 7.30 -2.77
N GLU A 147 0.35 7.89 -1.58
CA GLU A 147 1.48 7.58 -0.69
C GLU A 147 1.46 6.12 -0.21
N GLN A 148 0.29 5.59 0.15
CA GLN A 148 0.13 4.19 0.54
C GLN A 148 0.46 3.25 -0.63
N ARG A 149 -0.01 3.58 -1.84
CA ARG A 149 0.29 2.84 -3.06
C ARG A 149 1.80 2.79 -3.30
N LYS A 150 2.49 3.93 -3.23
CA LYS A 150 3.96 3.98 -3.37
C LYS A 150 4.69 3.14 -2.33
N LYS A 151 4.22 3.14 -1.07
CA LYS A 151 4.79 2.27 -0.01
C LYS A 151 4.62 0.78 -0.34
N TRP A 152 3.45 0.38 -0.83
CA TRP A 152 3.20 -1.01 -1.23
C TRP A 152 4.00 -1.41 -2.47
N GLU A 153 4.10 -0.54 -3.48
CA GLU A 153 4.94 -0.76 -4.66
C GLU A 153 6.40 -0.97 -4.26
N PHE A 154 6.93 -0.13 -3.36
CA PHE A 154 8.29 -0.32 -2.82
C PHE A 154 8.44 -1.66 -2.10
N LYS A 155 7.46 -2.06 -1.27
CA LYS A 155 7.51 -3.33 -0.54
C LYS A 155 7.44 -4.54 -1.48
N ILE A 156 6.65 -4.46 -2.54
CA ILE A 156 6.57 -5.49 -3.58
C ILE A 156 7.92 -5.62 -4.29
N SER A 157 8.55 -4.50 -4.65
CA SER A 157 9.88 -4.51 -5.27
C SER A 157 10.94 -5.14 -4.35
N GLU A 158 10.92 -4.82 -3.06
CA GLU A 158 11.82 -5.41 -2.06
C GLU A 158 11.62 -6.94 -1.95
N LEU A 159 10.37 -7.39 -1.80
CA LEU A 159 10.05 -8.82 -1.71
C LEU A 159 10.42 -9.57 -3.00
N ASN A 160 10.19 -8.98 -4.17
CA ASN A 160 10.57 -9.58 -5.45
C ASN A 160 12.10 -9.73 -5.57
N ALA A 161 12.88 -8.76 -5.08
CA ALA A 161 14.34 -8.89 -5.03
C ALA A 161 14.79 -10.03 -4.11
N VAL A 162 14.14 -10.20 -2.94
CA VAL A 162 14.40 -11.32 -2.03
C VAL A 162 14.06 -12.66 -2.69
N ILE A 163 12.91 -12.76 -3.36
CA ILE A 163 12.51 -13.96 -4.11
C ILE A 163 13.53 -14.29 -5.20
N ALA A 164 13.99 -13.30 -5.97
CA ALA A 164 15.00 -13.49 -7.00
C ALA A 164 16.32 -14.05 -6.43
N ASN A 165 16.78 -13.49 -5.31
CA ASN A 165 17.99 -13.98 -4.62
C ASN A 165 17.84 -15.44 -4.15
N HIS A 166 16.66 -15.82 -3.64
CA HIS A 166 16.40 -17.21 -3.24
C HIS A 166 16.35 -18.17 -4.44
N ILE A 167 15.78 -17.73 -5.56
CA ILE A 167 15.76 -18.52 -6.80
C ILE A 167 17.19 -18.74 -7.28
N GLU A 168 18.00 -17.68 -7.34
CA GLU A 168 19.40 -17.77 -7.75
C GLU A 168 20.19 -18.71 -6.83
N ALA A 169 20.09 -18.54 -5.51
CA ALA A 169 20.74 -19.43 -4.54
C ALA A 169 20.33 -20.89 -4.73
N ARG A 170 19.04 -21.16 -4.97
CA ARG A 170 18.53 -22.51 -5.24
C ARG A 170 19.09 -23.08 -6.54
N GLU A 171 19.23 -22.27 -7.59
CA GLU A 171 19.85 -22.70 -8.85
C GLU A 171 21.33 -23.07 -8.67
N TRP A 172 22.06 -22.30 -7.86
CA TRP A 172 23.45 -22.61 -7.48
C TRP A 172 23.57 -23.89 -6.64
N GLU A 173 22.62 -24.15 -5.74
CA GLU A 173 22.62 -25.34 -4.87
C GLU A 173 22.14 -26.61 -5.59
N LEU A 174 21.30 -26.48 -6.63
CA LEU A 174 20.74 -27.61 -7.38
C LEU A 174 21.77 -28.64 -7.89
N PRO A 175 22.89 -28.25 -8.54
CA PRO A 175 23.88 -29.22 -9.01
C PRO A 175 24.57 -29.97 -7.86
N LEU A 176 24.82 -29.30 -6.73
CA LEU A 176 25.42 -29.92 -5.54
C LEU A 176 24.48 -30.97 -4.95
N VAL A 177 23.18 -30.64 -4.84
CA VAL A 177 22.16 -31.58 -4.37
C VAL A 177 22.04 -32.79 -5.30
N GLN A 178 22.06 -32.57 -6.63
CA GLN A 178 22.03 -33.65 -7.61
C GLN A 178 23.25 -34.57 -7.51
N GLU A 179 24.45 -34.01 -7.33
CA GLU A 179 25.68 -34.79 -7.14
C GLU A 179 25.60 -35.67 -5.89
N VAL A 180 25.12 -35.11 -4.78
CA VAL A 180 24.94 -35.84 -3.53
C VAL A 180 23.89 -36.95 -3.69
N ASP A 181 22.76 -36.68 -4.37
CA ASP A 181 21.71 -37.67 -4.62
C ASP A 181 22.19 -38.84 -5.48
N VAL A 182 23.02 -38.56 -6.50
CA VAL A 182 23.68 -39.60 -7.32
C VAL A 182 24.60 -40.46 -6.44
N LYS A 183 25.46 -39.85 -5.62
CA LYS A 183 26.34 -40.58 -4.70
C LYS A 183 25.57 -41.42 -3.69
N VAL A 184 24.47 -40.89 -3.15
CA VAL A 184 23.59 -41.63 -2.23
C VAL A 184 22.98 -42.85 -2.92
N LYS A 185 22.52 -42.71 -4.17
CA LYS A 185 21.99 -43.84 -4.96
C LYS A 185 23.07 -44.89 -5.24
N GLU A 186 24.28 -44.47 -5.60
CA GLU A 186 25.42 -45.38 -5.82
C GLU A 186 25.80 -46.15 -4.55
N LEU A 187 25.85 -45.47 -3.40
CA LEU A 187 26.14 -46.11 -2.12
C LEU A 187 25.04 -47.11 -1.73
N HIS A 188 23.77 -46.76 -1.90
CA HIS A 188 22.67 -47.70 -1.67
C HIS A 188 22.78 -48.95 -2.54
N GLN A 189 23.10 -48.78 -3.84
CA GLN A 189 23.31 -49.91 -4.74
C GLN A 189 24.50 -50.76 -4.31
N THR A 190 25.59 -50.13 -3.87
CA THR A 190 26.79 -50.83 -3.38
C THR A 190 26.48 -51.63 -2.12
N ILE A 191 25.74 -51.07 -1.17
CA ILE A 191 25.28 -51.76 0.04
C ILE A 191 24.42 -52.97 -0.32
N ALA A 192 23.47 -52.80 -1.25
CA ALA A 192 22.62 -53.90 -1.71
C ALA A 192 23.46 -55.04 -2.34
N ASN A 193 24.43 -54.70 -3.19
CA ASN A 193 25.34 -55.66 -3.81
C ASN A 193 26.20 -56.40 -2.77
N LEU A 194 26.77 -55.67 -1.80
CA LEU A 194 27.57 -56.25 -0.72
C LEU A 194 26.74 -57.17 0.17
N ASN A 195 25.50 -56.79 0.50
CA ASN A 195 24.59 -57.63 1.27
C ASN A 195 24.26 -58.94 0.53
N ASN A 196 24.01 -58.86 -0.79
CA ASN A 196 23.80 -60.05 -1.62
C ASN A 196 25.05 -60.94 -1.65
N HIS A 197 26.24 -60.34 -1.77
CA HIS A 197 27.49 -61.08 -1.73
C HIS A 197 27.72 -61.75 -0.36
N GLN A 198 27.46 -61.04 0.74
CA GLN A 198 27.53 -61.57 2.09
C GLN A 198 26.57 -62.75 2.28
N ALA A 199 25.32 -62.65 1.79
CA ALA A 199 24.34 -63.73 1.85
C ALA A 199 24.82 -64.97 1.07
N SER A 200 25.39 -64.77 -0.12
CA SER A 200 25.98 -65.84 -0.93
C SER A 200 27.15 -66.53 -0.20
N LEU A 201 28.09 -65.76 0.35
CA LEU A 201 29.22 -66.28 1.12
C LEU A 201 28.80 -67.04 2.38
N ARG A 202 27.77 -66.56 3.09
CA ARG A 202 27.20 -67.30 4.23
C ARG A 202 26.64 -68.65 3.79
N ASN A 203 26.01 -68.71 2.63
CA ASN A 203 25.45 -69.94 2.06
C ASN A 203 26.57 -70.92 1.65
N THR A 204 27.64 -70.45 1.01
CA THR A 204 28.79 -71.30 0.67
C THR A 204 29.52 -71.81 1.89
N LEU A 205 29.71 -70.96 2.92
CA LEU A 205 30.33 -71.35 4.18
C LEU A 205 29.51 -72.43 4.91
N ARG A 206 28.17 -72.32 4.91
CA ARG A 206 27.30 -73.38 5.44
C ARG A 206 27.48 -74.70 4.69
N LYS A 207 27.45 -74.69 3.36
CA LYS A 207 27.67 -75.89 2.53
C LYS A 207 29.04 -76.53 2.77
N LEU A 208 30.09 -75.72 2.96
CA LEU A 208 31.42 -76.23 3.28
C LEU A 208 31.47 -76.86 4.67
N LYS A 209 30.79 -76.28 5.67
CA LYS A 209 30.67 -76.89 7.01
C LYS A 209 29.93 -78.21 6.98
N GLU A 210 28.83 -78.30 6.23
CA GLU A 210 28.07 -79.55 6.02
C GLU A 210 28.99 -80.63 5.42
N LYS A 211 29.71 -80.31 4.33
CA LYS A 211 30.69 -81.23 3.72
C LYS A 211 31.82 -81.63 4.67
N ASN A 212 32.30 -80.71 5.51
CA ASN A 212 33.33 -81.03 6.50
C ASN A 212 32.80 -82.05 7.51
N GLY A 213 31.58 -81.85 8.02
CA GLY A 213 30.93 -82.81 8.92
C GLY A 213 30.72 -84.18 8.27
N GLU A 214 30.28 -84.22 7.01
CA GLU A 214 30.17 -85.49 6.25
C GLU A 214 31.53 -86.20 6.10
N MET A 215 32.61 -85.44 5.88
CA MET A 215 33.97 -86.01 5.81
C MET A 215 34.44 -86.52 7.17
N ASP A 216 34.20 -85.78 8.25
CA ASP A 216 34.55 -86.20 9.62
C ASP A 216 33.80 -87.48 10.02
N GLU A 217 32.53 -87.61 9.63
CA GLU A 217 31.74 -88.82 9.84
C GLU A 217 32.29 -90.01 9.03
N LYS A 218 32.67 -89.80 7.77
CA LYS A 218 33.34 -90.81 6.94
C LYS A 218 34.68 -91.25 7.53
N ILE A 219 35.48 -90.32 8.05
CA ILE A 219 36.74 -90.61 8.71
C ILE A 219 36.48 -91.46 9.96
N SER A 220 35.55 -91.04 10.81
CA SER A 220 35.19 -91.77 12.03
C SER A 220 34.70 -93.20 11.73
N ASN A 221 33.88 -93.36 10.69
CA ASN A 221 33.42 -94.68 10.22
C ASN A 221 34.58 -95.55 9.70
N ALA A 222 35.52 -94.97 8.96
CA ALA A 222 36.70 -95.68 8.47
C ALA A 222 37.65 -96.08 9.60
N GLU A 223 37.86 -95.20 10.59
CA GLU A 223 38.63 -95.49 11.80
C GLU A 223 37.99 -96.62 12.60
N PHE A 224 36.66 -96.60 12.77
CA PHE A 224 35.92 -97.67 13.44
C PHE A 224 36.07 -99.03 12.71
N ALA A 225 35.89 -99.03 11.39
CA ALA A 225 36.07 -100.24 10.57
C ALA A 225 37.51 -100.78 10.63
N LEU A 226 38.51 -99.90 10.66
CA LEU A 226 39.90 -100.27 10.82
C LEU A 226 40.14 -100.95 12.18
N VAL A 227 39.62 -100.37 13.27
CA VAL A 227 39.73 -100.96 14.62
C VAL A 227 39.06 -102.34 14.67
N GLN A 228 37.87 -102.49 14.07
CA GLN A 228 37.19 -103.79 13.99
C GLN A 228 38.05 -104.82 13.22
N SER A 229 38.60 -104.43 12.06
CA SER A 229 39.46 -105.30 11.27
C SER A 229 40.74 -105.71 12.02
N VAL A 230 41.36 -104.78 12.77
CA VAL A 230 42.52 -105.07 13.62
C VAL A 230 42.15 -106.08 14.72
N GLN A 231 40.98 -105.92 15.36
CA GLN A 231 40.51 -106.84 16.39
C GLN A 231 40.21 -108.25 15.82
N GLU A 232 39.60 -108.32 14.63
CA GLU A 232 39.38 -109.58 13.92
C GLU A 232 40.71 -110.25 13.54
N ASN A 233 41.70 -109.48 13.08
CA ASN A 233 43.05 -109.97 12.79
C ASN A 233 43.72 -110.54 14.05
N ALA A 234 43.58 -109.87 15.20
CA ALA A 234 44.07 -110.37 16.48
C ALA A 234 43.38 -111.68 16.90
N ASN A 235 42.05 -111.78 16.74
CA ASN A 235 41.27 -112.98 17.02
C ASN A 235 41.62 -114.17 16.09
N LEU A 236 41.97 -113.89 14.84
CA LEU A 236 42.45 -114.91 13.90
C LEU A 236 43.86 -115.36 14.27
N ARG A 237 44.75 -114.42 14.65
CA ARG A 237 46.10 -114.72 15.15
C ARG A 237 46.08 -115.57 16.42
N SER A 238 45.09 -115.40 17.31
CA SER A 238 44.93 -116.24 18.50
C SER A 238 44.41 -117.65 18.22
N LYS A 239 43.90 -117.92 17.01
CA LYS A 239 43.49 -119.25 16.53
C LYS A 239 44.61 -119.99 15.79
N ILE A 240 45.79 -119.37 15.66
CA ILE A 240 47.00 -120.01 15.12
C ILE A 240 47.70 -120.77 16.25
N VAL A 241 47.90 -122.07 16.06
CA VAL A 241 48.43 -123.02 17.06
C VAL A 241 49.92 -122.77 17.37
N GLN A 242 50.27 -122.64 18.66
CA GLN A 242 51.63 -122.48 19.20
C GLN A 242 52.43 -123.81 19.27
N SER A 243 52.63 -124.44 18.10
CA SER A 243 53.57 -125.55 17.86
C SER A 243 53.15 -126.96 18.33
N PRO A 244 52.82 -127.85 17.38
CA PRO A 244 53.10 -129.28 17.49
C PRO A 244 54.59 -129.54 17.17
N GLU A 245 55.49 -129.17 18.09
CA GLU A 245 56.22 -130.15 18.91
C GLU A 245 56.11 -131.61 18.42
N LYS A 246 57.18 -132.39 18.18
CA LYS A 246 58.22 -132.76 19.15
C LYS A 246 59.14 -133.78 18.44
N LEU A 247 60.06 -133.34 17.59
CA LEU A 247 61.15 -134.10 16.93
C LEU A 247 61.84 -133.03 16.06
N GLN A 248 63.02 -132.50 16.37
CA GLN A 248 64.26 -133.23 16.26
C GLN A 248 65.34 -132.53 17.10
N ARG A 249 65.50 -133.05 18.31
CA ARG A 249 66.40 -132.63 19.38
C ARG A 249 67.86 -133.03 19.10
N ALA A 250 68.41 -132.70 17.93
CA ALA A 250 69.76 -133.13 17.55
C ALA A 250 70.51 -132.16 16.63
N LEU A 251 70.37 -130.84 16.84
CA LEU A 251 71.33 -129.85 16.32
C LEU A 251 71.69 -128.80 17.40
N GLU A 252 71.51 -129.17 18.66
CA GLU A 252 72.30 -128.60 19.75
C GLU A 252 73.68 -129.24 19.65
N ASP A 253 74.56 -128.60 18.89
CA ASP A 253 75.98 -128.43 19.23
C ASP A 253 76.76 -128.11 17.95
N LYS A 254 76.78 -126.82 17.58
CA LYS A 254 78.00 -126.02 17.74
C LYS A 254 77.65 -124.54 17.82
N ARG A 255 77.44 -124.12 19.07
CA ARG A 255 77.96 -122.87 19.66
C ARG A 255 79.05 -122.21 18.81
N SER A 256 78.80 -120.98 18.32
CA SER A 256 79.80 -119.88 18.35
C SER A 256 79.32 -118.50 17.83
N VAL A 257 78.02 -118.14 17.83
CA VAL A 257 77.60 -116.78 17.39
C VAL A 257 76.54 -116.12 18.29
N ARG A 258 76.07 -116.81 19.34
CA ARG A 258 74.96 -116.30 20.20
C ARG A 258 75.38 -115.29 21.29
N GLU A 259 76.68 -115.13 21.53
CA GLU A 259 77.20 -114.20 22.55
C GLU A 259 77.43 -112.77 22.03
N GLU A 260 77.49 -112.54 20.71
CA GLU A 260 77.68 -111.18 20.16
C GLU A 260 76.35 -110.43 19.90
N ALA A 261 75.24 -111.14 19.63
CA ALA A 261 73.96 -110.50 19.29
C ALA A 261 73.16 -109.98 20.51
N THR A 262 73.29 -110.63 21.67
CA THR A 262 72.54 -110.27 22.90
C THR A 262 73.13 -109.06 23.65
N ASN A 263 74.37 -108.68 23.36
CA ASN A 263 74.98 -107.46 23.89
C ASN A 263 74.67 -106.20 23.06
N ALA A 264 74.48 -106.33 21.74
CA ALA A 264 74.12 -105.21 20.88
C ALA A 264 72.64 -104.79 21.01
N GLU A 265 71.73 -105.76 21.20
CA GLU A 265 70.28 -105.51 21.35
C GLU A 265 69.94 -104.75 22.65
N ARG A 266 70.64 -105.04 23.75
CA ARG A 266 70.44 -104.41 25.05
C ARG A 266 70.94 -102.95 25.09
N LEU A 267 72.04 -102.65 24.39
CA LEU A 267 72.55 -101.28 24.24
C LEU A 267 71.64 -100.43 23.35
N ALA A 268 71.11 -100.98 22.24
CA ALA A 268 70.20 -100.29 21.33
C ALA A 268 68.81 -100.03 21.93
N MET A 269 68.29 -100.95 22.76
CA MET A 269 67.00 -100.77 23.46
C MET A 269 67.09 -99.65 24.51
N GLN A 270 68.19 -99.53 25.27
CA GLN A 270 68.40 -98.44 26.23
C GLN A 270 68.54 -97.07 25.53
N THR A 271 69.30 -96.98 24.43
CA THR A 271 69.42 -95.71 23.69
C THR A 271 68.13 -95.28 23.01
N PHE A 272 67.32 -96.23 22.52
CA PHE A 272 66.01 -95.93 21.93
C PHE A 272 65.00 -95.46 22.98
N GLN A 273 64.99 -96.05 24.17
CA GLN A 273 64.13 -95.62 25.28
C GLN A 273 64.53 -94.23 25.80
N GLU A 274 65.83 -93.93 25.93
CA GLU A 274 66.31 -92.60 26.29
C GLU A 274 65.99 -91.53 25.23
N LYS A 275 66.18 -91.84 23.94
CA LYS A 275 65.83 -90.92 22.84
C LYS A 275 64.31 -90.70 22.71
N THR A 276 63.50 -91.72 22.97
CA THR A 276 62.04 -91.61 22.99
C THR A 276 61.56 -90.75 24.16
N ALA A 277 62.13 -90.94 25.35
CA ALA A 277 61.82 -90.12 26.52
C ALA A 277 62.20 -88.64 26.30
N ILE A 278 63.37 -88.37 25.70
CA ILE A 278 63.80 -87.01 25.34
C ILE A 278 62.85 -86.41 24.29
N SER A 279 62.50 -87.17 23.24
CA SER A 279 61.57 -86.74 22.19
C SER A 279 60.21 -86.35 22.77
N GLU A 280 59.62 -87.16 23.65
CA GLU A 280 58.34 -86.85 24.31
C GLU A 280 58.39 -85.55 25.14
N VAL A 281 59.49 -85.28 25.83
CA VAL A 281 59.69 -84.02 26.55
C VAL A 281 59.76 -82.85 25.55
N TYR A 282 60.50 -82.99 24.45
CA TYR A 282 60.55 -81.98 23.39
C TYR A 282 59.17 -81.74 22.74
N THR A 283 58.34 -82.77 22.52
CA THR A 283 56.99 -82.59 21.97
C THR A 283 56.06 -81.88 22.96
N LYS A 284 56.19 -82.17 24.27
CA LYS A 284 55.44 -81.46 25.32
C LYS A 284 55.87 -80.00 25.44
N VAL A 285 57.16 -79.72 25.34
CA VAL A 285 57.70 -78.34 25.35
C VAL A 285 57.27 -77.59 24.08
N SER A 286 57.33 -78.23 22.91
CA SER A 286 56.89 -77.65 21.64
C SER A 286 55.40 -77.29 21.67
N LYS A 287 54.53 -78.20 22.14
CA LYS A 287 53.09 -77.92 22.31
C LYS A 287 52.83 -76.75 23.27
N LYS A 288 53.58 -76.65 24.37
CA LYS A 288 53.50 -75.49 25.29
C LYS A 288 53.98 -74.21 24.60
N MET A 289 55.06 -74.26 23.83
CA MET A 289 55.59 -73.13 23.08
C MET A 289 54.56 -72.60 22.05
N THR A 290 53.89 -73.50 21.31
CA THR A 290 52.84 -73.10 20.36
C THR A 290 51.63 -72.47 21.06
N LYS A 291 51.23 -73.00 22.22
CA LYS A 291 50.15 -72.40 23.02
C LYS A 291 50.52 -71.00 23.53
N HIS A 292 51.75 -70.81 24.00
CA HIS A 292 52.23 -69.50 24.42
C HIS A 292 52.38 -68.52 23.25
N LEU A 293 52.78 -68.98 22.06
CA LEU A 293 52.84 -68.16 20.86
C LEU A 293 51.44 -67.66 20.44
N ALA A 294 50.44 -68.54 20.47
CA ALA A 294 49.05 -68.16 20.18
C ALA A 294 48.49 -67.16 21.21
N GLN A 295 48.80 -67.35 22.50
CA GLN A 295 48.46 -66.39 23.54
C GLN A 295 49.14 -65.03 23.32
N MET A 296 50.42 -65.04 22.91
CA MET A 296 51.19 -63.82 22.63
C MET A 296 50.65 -63.07 21.40
N GLN A 297 50.19 -63.78 20.37
CA GLN A 297 49.51 -63.20 19.21
C GLN A 297 48.17 -62.56 19.59
N ALA A 298 47.35 -63.25 20.39
CA ALA A 298 46.08 -62.70 20.88
C ALA A 298 46.28 -61.43 21.74
N ILE A 299 47.31 -61.41 22.59
CA ILE A 299 47.69 -60.22 23.35
C ILE A 299 48.12 -59.09 22.42
N GLN A 300 48.90 -59.39 21.37
CA GLN A 300 49.35 -58.39 20.40
C GLN A 300 48.19 -57.76 19.62
N GLU A 301 47.17 -58.54 19.24
CA GLU A 301 45.95 -58.05 18.59
C GLU A 301 45.14 -57.15 19.52
N GLN A 302 44.97 -57.54 20.80
CA GLN A 302 44.31 -56.71 21.81
C GLN A 302 45.05 -55.38 22.03
N VAL A 303 46.38 -55.40 22.07
CA VAL A 303 47.20 -54.17 22.19
C VAL A 303 47.02 -53.27 20.97
N ASN A 304 46.94 -53.83 19.76
CA ASN A 304 46.72 -53.05 18.54
C ASN A 304 45.31 -52.42 18.50
N SER A 305 44.29 -53.16 18.94
CA SER A 305 42.92 -52.64 19.10
C SER A 305 42.84 -51.54 20.16
N ALA A 306 43.49 -51.72 21.32
CA ALA A 306 43.54 -50.69 22.36
C ALA A 306 44.21 -49.40 21.85
N LYS A 307 45.26 -49.51 21.02
CA LYS A 307 45.90 -48.36 20.39
C LYS A 307 45.01 -47.64 19.38
N SER A 308 44.15 -48.34 18.64
CA SER A 308 43.19 -47.67 17.75
C SER A 308 42.11 -46.94 18.54
N VAL A 309 41.59 -47.58 19.59
CA VAL A 309 40.62 -46.96 20.51
C VAL A 309 41.19 -45.71 21.21
N ASP A 310 42.47 -45.72 21.62
CA ASP A 310 43.12 -44.53 22.19
C ASP A 310 43.24 -43.37 21.18
N LYS A 311 43.52 -43.67 19.90
CA LYS A 311 43.53 -42.66 18.84
C LYS A 311 42.14 -42.06 18.62
N ASP A 312 41.11 -42.91 18.55
CA ASP A 312 39.72 -42.48 18.37
C ASP A 312 39.24 -41.67 19.57
N TYR A 313 39.61 -42.06 20.79
CA TYR A 313 39.33 -41.32 22.02
C TYR A 313 39.95 -39.92 21.99
N LYS A 314 41.23 -39.80 21.57
CA LYS A 314 41.90 -38.50 21.43
C LYS A 314 41.21 -37.63 20.37
N ALA A 315 40.82 -38.19 19.23
CA ALA A 315 40.09 -37.47 18.19
C ALA A 315 38.72 -37.00 18.68
N LEU A 316 37.99 -37.84 19.42
CA LEU A 316 36.69 -37.50 20.00
C LEU A 316 36.83 -36.43 21.09
N LYS A 317 37.88 -36.50 21.91
CA LYS A 317 38.18 -35.49 22.94
C LYS A 317 38.42 -34.10 22.34
N THR A 318 39.14 -34.01 21.23
CA THR A 318 39.32 -32.75 20.51
C THR A 318 37.98 -32.21 20.00
N LYS A 319 37.17 -33.06 19.35
CA LYS A 319 35.83 -32.65 18.86
C LYS A 319 34.92 -32.16 19.99
N VAL A 320 34.94 -32.81 21.15
CA VAL A 320 34.19 -32.36 22.33
C VAL A 320 34.67 -30.99 22.80
N SER A 321 35.98 -30.74 22.80
CA SER A 321 36.52 -29.43 23.14
C SER A 321 36.06 -28.35 22.16
N ASP A 322 36.05 -28.64 20.86
CA ASP A 322 35.59 -27.70 19.82
C ASP A 322 34.09 -27.40 19.95
N LEU A 323 33.27 -28.43 20.24
CA LEU A 323 31.83 -28.26 20.50
C LEU A 323 31.56 -27.42 21.75
N VAL A 324 32.34 -27.58 22.82
CA VAL A 324 32.23 -26.75 24.03
C VAL A 324 32.56 -25.28 23.74
N VAL A 325 33.50 -25.00 22.83
CA VAL A 325 33.79 -23.63 22.40
C VAL A 325 32.64 -23.06 21.57
N LEU A 326 32.07 -23.86 20.67
CA LEU A 326 30.93 -23.45 19.87
C LEU A 326 29.69 -23.16 20.72
N ASP A 327 29.41 -24.01 21.71
CA ASP A 327 28.30 -23.87 22.66
C ASP A 327 28.38 -22.54 23.42
N LYS A 328 29.56 -22.20 23.97
CA LYS A 328 29.80 -20.91 24.61
C LYS A 328 29.62 -19.72 23.67
N SER A 329 29.99 -19.88 22.39
CA SER A 329 29.76 -18.84 21.39
C SER A 329 28.28 -18.66 21.06
N LEU A 330 27.49 -19.73 21.07
CA LEU A 330 26.05 -19.68 20.84
C LEU A 330 25.32 -19.08 22.04
N ASP A 331 25.72 -19.44 23.27
CA ASP A 331 25.22 -18.82 24.51
C ASP A 331 25.45 -17.31 24.53
N ALA A 332 26.64 -16.85 24.12
CA ALA A 332 26.94 -15.42 24.02
C ALA A 332 26.01 -14.71 23.01
N LYS A 333 25.71 -15.35 21.88
CA LYS A 333 24.76 -14.80 20.89
C LYS A 333 23.33 -14.79 21.43
N LEU A 334 22.89 -15.83 22.13
CA LEU A 334 21.57 -15.88 22.77
C LEU A 334 21.38 -14.71 23.74
N LEU A 335 22.38 -14.44 24.59
CA LEU A 335 22.34 -13.30 25.50
C LEU A 335 22.30 -11.95 24.78
N GLU A 336 22.99 -11.82 23.64
CA GLU A 336 22.93 -10.61 22.80
C GLU A 336 21.54 -10.40 22.20
N TRP A 337 20.92 -11.47 21.67
CA TRP A 337 19.56 -11.43 21.14
C TRP A 337 18.53 -11.10 22.21
N GLN A 338 18.67 -11.67 23.39
CA GLN A 338 17.78 -11.41 24.52
C GLN A 338 17.83 -9.95 24.96
N ARG A 339 19.02 -9.33 25.01
CA ARG A 339 19.13 -7.88 25.29
C ARG A 339 18.50 -7.02 24.19
N ARG A 340 18.62 -7.41 22.92
CA ARG A 340 17.96 -6.70 21.82
C ARG A 340 16.44 -6.79 21.91
N GLU A 341 15.93 -7.96 22.29
CA GLU A 341 14.50 -8.17 22.54
C GLU A 341 13.99 -7.26 23.66
N GLU A 342 14.69 -7.22 24.81
CA GLU A 342 14.35 -6.34 25.93
C GLU A 342 14.35 -4.86 25.53
N GLN A 343 15.34 -4.42 24.75
CA GLN A 343 15.39 -3.04 24.22
C GLN A 343 14.22 -2.74 23.29
N LEU A 344 13.87 -3.68 22.39
CA LEU A 344 12.74 -3.52 21.49
C LEU A 344 11.42 -3.49 22.27
N GLU A 345 11.25 -4.35 23.27
CA GLU A 345 10.06 -4.37 24.12
C GLU A 345 9.88 -3.04 24.88
N GLU A 346 10.97 -2.45 25.38
CA GLU A 346 10.94 -1.15 26.06
C GLU A 346 10.56 -0.01 25.09
N THR A 347 11.13 0.01 23.88
CA THR A 347 10.76 1.00 22.86
C THR A 347 9.31 0.88 22.39
N VAL A 348 8.79 -0.35 22.26
CA VAL A 348 7.37 -0.60 21.95
C VAL A 348 6.48 -0.04 23.07
N LYS A 349 6.77 -0.37 24.34
CA LYS A 349 6.02 0.15 25.50
C LYS A 349 6.02 1.68 25.57
N GLN A 350 7.13 2.33 25.21
CA GLN A 350 7.21 3.78 25.17
C GLN A 350 6.34 4.37 24.06
N SER A 351 6.40 3.80 22.85
CA SER A 351 5.57 4.22 21.71
C SER A 351 4.07 4.05 21.98
N GLU A 352 3.68 2.95 22.63
CA GLU A 352 2.29 2.70 23.04
C GLU A 352 1.77 3.76 24.00
N LYS A 353 2.55 4.12 25.02
CA LYS A 353 2.19 5.21 25.95
C LYS A 353 2.02 6.55 25.23
N GLU A 354 2.91 6.88 24.30
CA GLU A 354 2.81 8.11 23.51
C GLU A 354 1.60 8.12 22.58
N ARG A 355 1.25 6.97 22.02
CA ARG A 355 0.04 6.79 21.21
C ARG A 355 -1.21 7.00 22.05
N ASP A 356 -1.25 6.41 23.25
CA ASP A 356 -2.40 6.52 24.15
C ASP A 356 -2.63 7.96 24.61
N VAL A 357 -1.56 8.68 24.98
CA VAL A 357 -1.64 10.11 25.32
C VAL A 357 -2.12 10.95 24.13
N ARG A 358 -1.65 10.64 22.90
CA ARG A 358 -2.11 11.31 21.68
C ARG A 358 -3.59 11.05 21.40
N CYS A 359 -4.05 9.80 21.55
CA CYS A 359 -5.45 9.42 21.39
C CYS A 359 -6.33 10.12 22.44
N GLU A 360 -5.92 10.16 23.71
CA GLU A 360 -6.69 10.82 24.77
C GLU A 360 -6.82 12.33 24.50
N LYS A 361 -5.73 12.98 24.05
CA LYS A 361 -5.76 14.39 23.67
C LYS A 361 -6.69 14.64 22.48
N ALA A 362 -6.61 13.81 21.44
CA ALA A 362 -7.47 13.92 20.27
C ALA A 362 -8.96 13.73 20.63
N LEU A 363 -9.27 12.79 21.52
CA LEU A 363 -10.63 12.54 21.99
C LEU A 363 -11.19 13.74 22.77
N LYS A 364 -10.37 14.38 23.63
CA LYS A 364 -10.77 15.59 24.35
C LYS A 364 -11.06 16.75 23.40
N GLU A 365 -10.23 16.96 22.37
CA GLU A 365 -10.46 17.98 21.35
C GLU A 365 -11.70 17.69 20.51
N TYR A 366 -11.91 16.43 20.12
CA TYR A 366 -13.11 16.00 19.39
C TYR A 366 -14.38 16.33 20.17
N ASN A 367 -14.46 15.91 21.45
CA ASN A 367 -15.61 16.19 22.30
C ASN A 367 -15.83 17.70 22.49
N ARG A 368 -14.75 18.49 22.58
CA ARG A 368 -14.84 19.96 22.66
C ARG A 368 -15.48 20.56 21.41
N VAL A 369 -15.01 20.15 20.23
CA VAL A 369 -15.53 20.62 18.94
C VAL A 369 -16.97 20.16 18.73
N GLU A 370 -17.30 18.93 19.10
CA GLU A 370 -18.66 18.40 19.02
C GLU A 370 -19.63 19.25 19.85
N MET A 371 -19.28 19.57 21.10
CA MET A 371 -20.08 20.47 21.93
C MET A 371 -20.24 21.88 21.32
N GLU A 372 -19.17 22.44 20.72
CA GLU A 372 -19.22 23.74 20.06
C GLU A 372 -20.13 23.72 18.82
N MET A 373 -20.03 22.68 18.00
CA MET A 373 -20.87 22.51 16.82
C MET A 373 -22.34 22.34 17.19
N GLU A 374 -22.62 21.58 18.25
CA GLU A 374 -23.97 21.37 18.77
C GLU A 374 -24.58 22.67 19.34
N LEU A 375 -23.77 23.52 19.98
CA LEU A 375 -24.19 24.87 20.39
C LEU A 375 -24.52 25.75 19.17
N ARG A 376 -23.63 25.80 18.17
CA ARG A 376 -23.86 26.56 16.93
C ARG A 376 -25.11 26.08 16.17
N ARG A 377 -25.36 24.77 16.16
CA ARG A 377 -26.56 24.17 15.56
C ARG A 377 -27.83 24.72 16.21
N ARG A 378 -27.88 24.74 17.55
CA ARG A 378 -29.04 25.29 18.30
C ARG A 378 -29.24 26.78 18.03
N ASP A 379 -28.15 27.55 17.96
CA ASP A 379 -28.22 28.98 17.64
C ASP A 379 -28.77 29.23 16.23
N LEU A 380 -28.34 28.44 15.25
CA LEU A 380 -28.86 28.50 13.88
C LEU A 380 -30.33 28.11 13.82
N GLU A 381 -30.76 27.08 14.55
CA GLU A 381 -32.17 26.70 14.64
C GLU A 381 -33.04 27.79 15.26
N ALA A 382 -32.54 28.47 16.29
CA ALA A 382 -33.23 29.60 16.89
C ALA A 382 -33.34 30.78 15.90
N ARG A 383 -32.27 31.09 15.17
CA ARG A 383 -32.28 32.12 14.11
C ARG A 383 -33.24 31.77 12.99
N GLN A 384 -33.28 30.52 12.55
CA GLN A 384 -34.18 30.04 11.51
C GLN A 384 -35.64 30.25 11.92
N LYS A 385 -36.03 29.86 13.14
CA LYS A 385 -37.39 30.10 13.67
C LYS A 385 -37.75 31.58 13.72
N ASN A 386 -36.79 32.45 14.09
CA ASN A 386 -37.01 33.89 14.08
C ASN A 386 -37.22 34.43 12.66
N VAL A 387 -36.44 33.98 11.68
CA VAL A 387 -36.60 34.35 10.28
C VAL A 387 -37.96 33.89 9.75
N GLU A 388 -38.36 32.65 10.02
CA GLU A 388 -39.67 32.12 9.63
C GLU A 388 -40.82 32.94 10.22
N ALA A 389 -40.72 33.35 11.49
CA ALA A 389 -41.72 34.24 12.11
C ALA A 389 -41.80 35.61 11.40
N VAL A 390 -40.65 36.22 11.11
CA VAL A 390 -40.61 37.51 10.38
C VAL A 390 -41.17 37.38 8.97
N VAL A 391 -40.85 36.29 8.25
CA VAL A 391 -41.41 36.04 6.91
C VAL A 391 -42.93 35.93 6.97
N ALA A 392 -43.48 35.19 7.94
CA ALA A 392 -44.92 35.08 8.14
C ALA A 392 -45.57 36.45 8.44
N GLU A 393 -44.93 37.29 9.25
CA GLU A 393 -45.39 38.67 9.49
C GLU A 393 -45.38 39.53 8.20
N VAL A 394 -44.30 39.45 7.41
CA VAL A 394 -44.18 40.17 6.14
C VAL A 394 -45.26 39.72 5.15
N GLU A 395 -45.53 38.41 5.05
CA GLU A 395 -46.60 37.88 4.21
C GLU A 395 -47.98 38.40 4.65
N ALA A 396 -48.26 38.40 5.96
CA ALA A 396 -49.50 38.95 6.51
C ALA A 396 -49.66 40.46 6.19
N ILE A 397 -48.58 41.23 6.34
CA ILE A 397 -48.56 42.66 5.96
C ILE A 397 -48.79 42.83 4.46
N ASN A 398 -48.19 41.98 3.63
CA ASN A 398 -48.32 42.07 2.17
C ASN A 398 -49.76 41.77 1.73
N VAL A 399 -50.41 40.75 2.30
CA VAL A 399 -51.83 40.45 2.08
C VAL A 399 -52.71 41.64 2.49
N LYS A 400 -52.48 42.22 3.67
CA LYS A 400 -53.21 43.40 4.14
C LYS A 400 -53.01 44.60 3.21
N THR A 401 -51.79 44.83 2.74
CA THR A 401 -51.45 45.92 1.81
C THR A 401 -52.16 45.76 0.47
N LYS A 402 -52.20 44.55 -0.09
CA LYS A 402 -52.96 44.26 -1.32
C LYS A 402 -54.45 44.56 -1.14
N SER A 403 -55.06 44.08 -0.06
CA SER A 403 -56.47 44.34 0.24
C SER A 403 -56.79 45.85 0.38
N VAL A 404 -55.94 46.61 1.07
CA VAL A 404 -56.10 48.08 1.20
C VAL A 404 -55.96 48.76 -0.16
N ASN A 405 -55.00 48.35 -0.99
CA ASN A 405 -54.80 48.91 -2.32
C ASN A 405 -55.98 48.62 -3.25
N GLU A 406 -56.53 47.40 -3.22
CA GLU A 406 -57.72 47.00 -3.98
C GLU A 406 -58.95 47.80 -3.54
N ALA A 407 -59.17 47.95 -2.22
CA ALA A 407 -60.25 48.78 -1.68
C ALA A 407 -60.06 50.26 -2.06
N GLY A 408 -58.83 50.77 -2.02
CA GLY A 408 -58.49 52.12 -2.45
C GLY A 408 -58.74 52.35 -3.94
N ALA A 409 -58.36 51.39 -4.79
CA ALA A 409 -58.62 51.43 -6.23
C ALA A 409 -60.13 51.40 -6.53
N ALA A 410 -60.89 50.55 -5.84
CA ALA A 410 -62.34 50.51 -5.97
C ALA A 410 -62.98 51.85 -5.57
N LYS A 411 -62.54 52.47 -4.47
CA LYS A 411 -63.04 53.78 -4.04
C LYS A 411 -62.67 54.90 -5.01
N GLN A 412 -61.46 54.86 -5.56
CA GLN A 412 -61.03 55.81 -6.59
C GLN A 412 -61.92 55.70 -7.84
N GLN A 413 -62.25 54.47 -8.27
CA GLN A 413 -63.15 54.25 -9.38
C GLN A 413 -64.56 54.78 -9.10
N GLU A 414 -65.11 54.52 -7.91
CA GLU A 414 -66.43 55.06 -7.50
C GLU A 414 -66.45 56.60 -7.53
N LEU A 415 -65.39 57.25 -7.05
CA LEU A 415 -65.27 58.71 -7.09
C LEU A 415 -65.14 59.25 -8.51
N LEU A 416 -64.43 58.56 -9.40
CA LEU A 416 -64.35 58.92 -10.82
C LEU A 416 -65.73 58.85 -11.47
N THR A 417 -66.47 57.76 -11.26
CA THR A 417 -67.84 57.61 -11.80
C THR A 417 -68.78 58.68 -11.28
N LYS A 418 -68.76 58.99 -9.97
CA LYS A 418 -69.53 60.11 -9.41
C LYS A 418 -69.11 61.46 -9.99
N GLY A 419 -67.81 61.66 -10.23
CA GLY A 419 -67.30 62.85 -10.90
C GLY A 419 -67.87 62.99 -12.31
N GLU A 420 -67.90 61.90 -13.08
CA GLU A 420 -68.49 61.85 -14.41
C GLU A 420 -70.00 62.12 -14.39
N GLU A 421 -70.73 61.56 -13.41
CA GLU A 421 -72.16 61.83 -13.20
C GLU A 421 -72.42 63.31 -12.93
N ILE A 422 -71.67 63.93 -12.01
CA ILE A 422 -71.79 65.38 -11.72
C ILE A 422 -71.49 66.21 -12.97
N VAL A 423 -70.47 65.85 -13.74
CA VAL A 423 -70.15 66.53 -15.00
C VAL A 423 -71.30 66.41 -16.00
N LYS A 424 -71.95 65.24 -16.06
CA LYS A 424 -73.12 64.99 -16.92
C LYS A 424 -74.33 65.81 -16.48
N GLU A 425 -74.68 65.79 -15.19
CA GLU A 425 -75.75 66.61 -14.62
C GLU A 425 -75.49 68.11 -14.85
N PHE A 426 -74.24 68.56 -14.69
CA PHE A 426 -73.87 69.94 -14.98
C PHE A 426 -74.07 70.30 -16.46
N HIS A 427 -73.75 69.39 -17.39
CA HIS A 427 -74.00 69.59 -18.82
C HIS A 427 -75.50 69.63 -19.14
N GLU A 428 -76.30 68.76 -18.54
CA GLU A 428 -77.76 68.74 -18.69
C GLU A 428 -78.40 70.03 -18.14
N TYR A 429 -77.99 70.48 -16.96
CA TYR A 429 -78.43 71.75 -16.36
C TYR A 429 -78.03 72.95 -17.23
N LYS A 430 -76.78 72.99 -17.72
CA LYS A 430 -76.30 74.03 -18.64
C LYS A 430 -77.12 74.08 -19.94
N ASN A 431 -77.46 72.92 -20.49
CA ASN A 431 -78.28 72.82 -21.70
C ASN A 431 -79.74 73.23 -21.45
N SER A 432 -80.29 72.93 -20.27
CA SER A 432 -81.62 73.39 -19.86
C SER A 432 -81.69 74.92 -19.71
N ILE A 433 -80.68 75.54 -19.10
CA ILE A 433 -80.56 77.01 -19.01
C ILE A 433 -80.46 77.65 -20.41
N ARG A 434 -79.68 77.05 -21.31
CA ARG A 434 -79.55 77.52 -22.70
C ARG A 434 -80.89 77.51 -23.45
N ASN A 435 -81.80 76.60 -23.10
CA ASN A 435 -83.11 76.47 -23.74
C ASN A 435 -84.20 77.35 -23.09
N ALA A 436 -84.03 77.75 -21.82
CA ALA A 436 -85.01 78.54 -21.05
C ALA A 436 -84.82 80.07 -21.19
N VAL A 437 -83.70 80.52 -21.76
CA VAL A 437 -83.40 81.95 -21.94
C VAL A 437 -83.10 82.20 -23.42
N PRO A 438 -84.04 82.78 -24.20
CA PRO A 438 -83.60 83.53 -25.36
C PRO A 438 -82.90 84.78 -24.83
N THR A 439 -81.84 85.17 -25.52
CA THR A 439 -81.48 86.55 -25.90
C THR A 439 -80.06 87.02 -25.52
N THR A 440 -79.44 87.64 -26.52
CA THR A 440 -78.46 88.75 -26.47
C THR A 440 -77.05 88.52 -25.91
N ASP A 441 -76.12 88.80 -26.81
CA ASP A 441 -74.68 88.55 -26.82
C ASP A 441 -73.84 89.53 -25.96
N PHE A 442 -74.32 89.97 -24.78
CA PHE A 442 -73.60 90.99 -24.01
C PHE A 442 -73.17 90.59 -22.58
N GLU A 443 -73.85 89.67 -21.90
CA GLU A 443 -73.44 89.26 -20.53
C GLU A 443 -72.60 87.98 -20.45
N LEU A 444 -72.49 87.23 -21.56
CA LEU A 444 -71.70 85.99 -21.62
C LEU A 444 -70.18 86.23 -21.41
N LYS A 445 -69.68 87.42 -21.77
CA LYS A 445 -68.24 87.76 -21.69
C LYS A 445 -67.75 88.06 -20.27
N GLN A 446 -68.61 88.47 -19.33
CA GLN A 446 -68.22 88.63 -17.92
C GLN A 446 -68.31 87.31 -17.15
N LEU A 447 -69.31 86.46 -17.43
CA LEU A 447 -69.48 85.18 -16.74
C LEU A 447 -68.40 84.16 -17.14
N ILE A 448 -67.96 84.16 -18.40
CA ILE A 448 -66.84 83.32 -18.86
C ILE A 448 -65.55 83.69 -18.12
N ARG A 449 -65.23 84.98 -17.91
CA ARG A 449 -64.03 85.41 -17.17
C ARG A 449 -64.03 84.98 -15.70
N LEU A 450 -65.19 84.91 -15.05
CA LEU A 450 -65.29 84.41 -13.67
C LEU A 450 -65.17 82.89 -13.59
N HIS A 451 -65.71 82.16 -14.57
CA HIS A 451 -65.61 80.70 -14.63
C HIS A 451 -64.20 80.21 -15.02
N THR A 452 -63.47 80.91 -15.90
CA THR A 452 -62.08 80.53 -16.23
C THR A 452 -61.15 80.68 -15.02
N ARG A 453 -61.37 81.67 -14.14
CA ARG A 453 -60.61 81.81 -12.88
C ARG A 453 -60.94 80.70 -11.87
N ARG A 454 -62.19 80.23 -11.82
CA ARG A 454 -62.58 79.09 -10.97
C ARG A 454 -62.04 77.75 -11.47
N PHE A 455 -61.97 77.56 -12.79
CA PHE A 455 -61.42 76.33 -13.39
C PHE A 455 -59.88 76.24 -13.21
N ILE A 456 -59.18 77.38 -13.27
CA ILE A 456 -57.73 77.44 -12.97
C ILE A 456 -57.44 77.14 -11.49
N CYS A 457 -58.28 77.60 -10.54
CA CYS A 457 -58.16 77.20 -9.13
C CYS A 457 -58.41 75.70 -8.91
N MET A 458 -59.32 75.08 -9.66
CA MET A 458 -59.60 73.64 -9.50
C MET A 458 -58.49 72.76 -10.08
N HIS A 459 -57.83 73.19 -11.17
CA HIS A 459 -56.62 72.53 -11.70
C HIS A 459 -55.40 72.70 -10.79
N LEU A 460 -55.25 73.82 -10.08
CA LEU A 460 -54.22 73.99 -9.05
C LEU A 460 -54.44 73.10 -7.82
N ILE A 461 -55.69 72.82 -7.46
CA ILE A 461 -56.03 71.89 -6.37
C ILE A 461 -55.80 70.43 -6.79
N PHE A 462 -56.15 70.05 -8.02
CA PHE A 462 -55.84 68.70 -8.54
C PHE A 462 -54.33 68.48 -8.74
N GLY A 463 -53.58 69.50 -9.18
CA GLY A 463 -52.12 69.46 -9.26
C GLY A 463 -51.42 69.38 -7.89
N MET A 464 -52.02 69.94 -6.83
CA MET A 464 -51.52 69.75 -5.46
C MET A 464 -51.76 68.33 -4.94
N VAL A 465 -52.82 67.63 -5.36
CA VAL A 465 -53.07 66.23 -4.98
C VAL A 465 -52.04 65.27 -5.60
N ASP A 466 -51.57 65.55 -6.82
CA ASP A 466 -50.47 64.78 -7.43
C ASP A 466 -49.09 65.12 -6.83
N SER A 467 -48.88 66.35 -6.37
CA SER A 467 -47.65 66.74 -5.66
C SER A 467 -47.57 66.15 -4.24
N TYR A 468 -48.70 66.04 -3.52
CA TYR A 468 -48.79 65.30 -2.25
C TYR A 468 -48.69 63.78 -2.44
N ARG A 469 -49.13 63.23 -3.59
CA ARG A 469 -48.89 61.82 -3.96
C ARG A 469 -47.39 61.57 -4.16
N PHE A 470 -46.67 62.48 -4.80
CA PHE A 470 -45.21 62.38 -4.93
C PHE A 470 -44.52 62.51 -3.57
N ASP A 471 -44.92 63.45 -2.70
CA ASP A 471 -44.23 63.66 -1.41
C ASP A 471 -44.54 62.56 -0.37
N VAL A 472 -45.73 61.93 -0.43
CA VAL A 472 -46.10 60.77 0.40
C VAL A 472 -45.49 59.47 -0.14
N LEU A 473 -45.43 59.25 -1.46
CA LEU A 473 -44.66 58.11 -2.02
C LEU A 473 -43.16 58.30 -1.78
N PHE A 474 -42.60 59.52 -1.91
CA PHE A 474 -41.20 59.77 -1.62
C PHE A 474 -40.91 59.59 -0.14
N ARG A 475 -41.76 60.06 0.78
CA ARG A 475 -41.60 59.79 2.23
C ARG A 475 -41.77 58.33 2.60
N VAL A 476 -42.69 57.58 2.00
CA VAL A 476 -42.88 56.14 2.28
C VAL A 476 -41.73 55.31 1.71
N VAL A 477 -41.21 55.64 0.52
CA VAL A 477 -40.03 54.99 -0.07
C VAL A 477 -38.74 55.36 0.67
N PHE A 478 -38.58 56.62 1.12
CA PHE A 478 -37.42 57.04 1.92
C PHE A 478 -37.47 56.50 3.36
N LEU A 479 -38.64 56.39 3.98
CA LEU A 479 -38.82 55.80 5.31
C LEU A 479 -38.65 54.27 5.29
N ASN A 480 -39.05 53.59 4.21
CA ASN A 480 -38.76 52.16 4.03
C ASN A 480 -37.27 51.92 3.73
N LYS A 481 -36.61 52.74 2.89
CA LYS A 481 -35.15 52.63 2.70
C LYS A 481 -34.35 52.92 3.97
N LYS A 482 -34.79 53.86 4.82
CA LYS A 482 -34.14 54.13 6.13
C LYS A 482 -34.39 53.02 7.16
N LYS A 483 -35.49 52.27 7.07
CA LYS A 483 -35.75 51.08 7.89
C LYS A 483 -34.98 49.86 7.40
N GLU A 484 -34.90 49.63 6.09
CA GLU A 484 -34.06 48.56 5.51
C GLU A 484 -32.56 48.80 5.75
N GLN A 485 -32.06 50.04 5.60
CA GLN A 485 -30.66 50.35 5.94
C GLN A 485 -30.36 50.27 7.44
N LYS A 486 -31.34 50.49 8.33
CA LYS A 486 -31.18 50.25 9.77
C LYS A 486 -31.24 48.77 10.15
N CYS A 487 -32.03 47.96 9.45
CA CYS A 487 -32.05 46.51 9.65
C CYS A 487 -30.76 45.84 9.13
N VAL A 488 -30.19 46.32 8.02
CA VAL A 488 -28.92 45.81 7.50
C VAL A 488 -27.73 46.22 8.38
N LEU A 489 -27.74 47.40 9.01
CA LEU A 489 -26.70 47.79 9.98
C LEU A 489 -26.81 47.08 11.36
N LEU A 490 -27.98 46.54 11.71
CA LEU A 490 -28.21 45.75 12.92
C LEU A 490 -28.01 44.24 12.73
N ALA A 491 -27.86 43.78 11.48
CA ALA A 491 -27.54 42.40 11.14
C ALA A 491 -26.03 42.17 10.86
N ILE A 492 -25.23 43.25 10.84
CA ILE A 492 -23.77 43.23 10.61
C ILE A 492 -22.99 43.62 11.90
N ARG A 493 -23.64 43.58 13.06
CA ARG A 493 -23.03 43.55 14.40
C ARG A 493 -23.56 42.34 15.14
#